data_AF-V7FEK5-F1
#
_entry.id   AF-V7FEK5-F1
#
_cell.length_a   1.000
_cell.length_b   1.000
_cell.length_c   1.000
_cell.angle_alpha   90.00
_cell.angle_beta   90.00
_cell.angle_gamma   90.00
#
_symmetry.space_group_name_H-M   'P 1'
#
loop_
_entity.id
_entity.type
_entity.pdbx_description
1 polymer ?
#
loop_
_entity_poly.entity_id
_entity_poly.type
_entity_poly.pdbx_seq_one_letter_code
_entity_poly.pdbx_strand_id
1 'polypeptide(L)'
;MSRICHPTRRTVVLGSAFGVAAVVGLLKGPDLTIAAEDSDLVRRFKYLSQNGNSTCSAKFTESIATMPAMSRITGSCCSPMETKRYAEQVNGLARYREIAMIPNDPYDIPAGIAQKMMPYYDVKLSGDEQQAYDYAMANSNEKGPCCCQCWRWKVYGGLAKFLIREQGFTGKQVVDVWDLSDGCGGGM
;
A
#
# COMPACT_ATOMS: atom_id res chain seq x y z
N MET A 1 -80.06 -28.46 -27.13
CA MET A 1 -79.07 -28.62 -28.23
C MET A 1 -77.72 -28.93 -27.59
N SER A 2 -76.91 -29.91 -27.93
CA SER A 2 -76.99 -31.17 -28.68
C SER A 2 -75.64 -31.86 -28.40
N ARG A 3 -75.70 -33.15 -28.06
CA ARG A 3 -74.75 -34.24 -28.38
C ARG A 3 -73.28 -34.15 -27.95
N ILE A 4 -72.95 -35.15 -27.11
CA ILE A 4 -71.74 -35.97 -27.09
C ILE A 4 -71.20 -36.24 -28.51
N CYS A 5 -69.87 -36.20 -28.71
CA CYS A 5 -69.11 -37.21 -29.45
C CYS A 5 -67.59 -36.97 -29.39
N HIS A 6 -66.86 -37.95 -28.84
CA HIS A 6 -65.46 -38.24 -29.21
C HIS A 6 -65.38 -38.63 -30.70
N PRO A 7 -64.23 -38.37 -31.36
CA PRO A 7 -63.25 -39.43 -31.64
C PRO A 7 -61.79 -38.92 -31.74
N THR A 8 -60.69 -39.64 -31.95
CA THR A 8 -60.23 -41.04 -31.80
C THR A 8 -58.80 -41.06 -32.41
N ARG A 9 -57.81 -41.59 -31.66
CA ARG A 9 -56.65 -42.45 -32.08
C ARG A 9 -55.63 -42.03 -33.19
N ARG A 10 -54.33 -42.21 -32.81
CA ARG A 10 -53.25 -43.05 -33.43
C ARG A 10 -52.64 -42.60 -34.78
N THR A 11 -51.37 -42.81 -35.18
CA THR A 11 -50.11 -43.40 -34.64
C THR A 11 -48.95 -42.93 -35.55
N VAL A 12 -47.72 -42.81 -35.01
CA VAL A 12 -46.37 -43.16 -35.54
C VAL A 12 -45.94 -42.74 -36.97
N VAL A 13 -44.77 -42.08 -37.05
CA VAL A 13 -43.65 -42.47 -37.94
C VAL A 13 -42.29 -42.16 -37.27
N LEU A 14 -41.41 -43.17 -37.22
CA LEU A 14 -39.97 -43.07 -36.92
C LEU A 14 -39.23 -42.37 -38.06
N GLY A 15 -38.25 -41.53 -37.74
CA GLY A 15 -37.30 -40.99 -38.71
C GLY A 15 -36.03 -40.50 -38.03
N SER A 16 -35.06 -41.39 -37.89
CA SER A 16 -33.69 -41.14 -37.46
C SER A 16 -32.95 -40.18 -38.39
N ALA A 17 -32.10 -39.31 -37.82
CA ALA A 17 -30.64 -39.33 -37.97
C ALA A 17 -29.96 -37.94 -38.17
N PHE A 18 -28.77 -37.84 -37.55
CA PHE A 18 -27.61 -36.96 -37.81
C PHE A 18 -27.73 -35.45 -37.60
N GLY A 19 -26.89 -34.94 -36.70
CA GLY A 19 -26.57 -33.52 -36.56
C GLY A 19 -25.61 -33.26 -35.41
N VAL A 20 -24.31 -33.47 -35.64
CA VAL A 20 -23.22 -33.14 -34.73
C VAL A 20 -23.19 -31.62 -34.54
N ALA A 21 -23.53 -31.13 -33.34
CA ALA A 21 -23.27 -29.75 -32.94
C ALA A 21 -21.98 -29.73 -32.10
N ALA A 22 -20.90 -29.24 -32.70
CA ALA A 22 -19.65 -28.96 -32.00
C ALA A 22 -19.89 -27.86 -30.97
N VAL A 23 -19.83 -28.21 -29.68
CA VAL A 23 -19.75 -27.23 -28.61
C VAL A 23 -18.31 -26.71 -28.57
N VAL A 24 -18.08 -25.55 -29.17
CA VAL A 24 -16.86 -24.77 -28.94
C VAL A 24 -16.92 -24.26 -27.50
N GLY A 25 -16.42 -25.08 -26.59
CA GLY A 25 -16.15 -24.67 -25.22
C GLY A 25 -15.00 -23.66 -25.24
N LEU A 26 -15.33 -22.38 -25.13
CA LEU A 26 -14.39 -21.36 -24.67
C LEU A 26 -13.84 -21.81 -23.30
N LEU A 27 -12.66 -22.43 -23.31
CA LEU A 27 -11.85 -22.54 -22.12
C LEU A 27 -11.36 -21.13 -21.78
N LYS A 28 -12.13 -20.46 -20.93
CA LYS A 28 -11.65 -19.39 -20.06
C LYS A 28 -10.47 -19.95 -19.26
N GLY A 29 -9.26 -19.73 -19.75
CA GLY A 29 -8.06 -19.91 -18.93
C GLY A 29 -8.11 -18.90 -17.78
N PRO A 30 -8.02 -19.33 -16.51
CA PRO A 30 -7.81 -18.43 -15.41
C PRO A 30 -6.30 -18.35 -15.19
N ASP A 31 -5.55 -17.63 -16.02
CA ASP A 31 -4.14 -17.29 -15.70
C ASP A 31 -3.49 -16.31 -16.72
N LEU A 32 -4.21 -15.24 -17.08
CA LEU A 32 -3.61 -14.09 -17.79
C LEU A 32 -3.86 -12.77 -17.04
N THR A 33 -3.97 -12.85 -15.72
CA THR A 33 -4.10 -11.68 -14.84
C THR A 33 -2.96 -11.60 -13.83
N ILE A 34 -1.76 -12.00 -14.24
CA ILE A 34 -0.56 -11.21 -13.92
C ILE A 34 -0.41 -10.22 -15.09
N ALA A 35 -1.41 -9.36 -15.26
CA ALA A 35 -1.31 -8.26 -16.19
C ALA A 35 -0.20 -7.36 -15.65
N ALA A 36 0.90 -7.29 -16.41
CA ALA A 36 2.04 -6.39 -16.24
C ALA A 36 2.08 -5.66 -14.89
N GLU A 37 3.01 -6.05 -14.01
CA GLU A 37 3.43 -5.15 -12.93
C GLU A 37 3.41 -3.72 -13.45
N ASP A 38 2.60 -2.85 -12.85
CA ASP A 38 2.32 -1.51 -13.35
C ASP A 38 3.63 -0.88 -13.82
N SER A 39 3.75 -0.68 -15.14
CA SER A 39 5.01 -0.30 -15.77
C SER A 39 5.58 0.99 -15.16
N ASP A 40 4.71 1.82 -14.57
CA ASP A 40 5.09 2.98 -13.81
C ASP A 40 5.72 2.63 -12.45
N LEU A 41 5.11 1.71 -11.67
CA LEU A 41 5.67 1.20 -10.42
C LEU A 41 7.03 0.53 -10.64
N VAL A 42 7.17 -0.31 -11.68
CA VAL A 42 8.46 -0.96 -12.01
C VAL A 42 9.54 0.08 -12.34
N ARG A 43 9.18 1.11 -13.13
CA ARG A 43 10.08 2.21 -13.48
C ARG A 43 10.50 3.01 -12.25
N ARG A 44 9.55 3.35 -11.37
CA ARG A 44 9.84 4.05 -10.10
C ARG A 44 10.71 3.21 -9.18
N PHE A 45 10.39 1.93 -8.98
CA PHE A 45 11.21 0.99 -8.21
C PHE A 45 12.66 0.97 -8.69
N LYS A 46 12.87 0.78 -10.00
CA LYS A 46 14.22 0.77 -10.59
C LYS A 46 14.97 2.07 -10.32
N TYR A 47 14.29 3.21 -10.47
CA TYR A 47 14.92 4.50 -10.19
C TYR A 47 15.30 4.64 -8.71
N LEU A 48 14.36 4.40 -7.80
CA LEU A 48 14.54 4.61 -6.35
C LEU A 48 15.57 3.63 -5.74
N SER A 49 15.59 2.38 -6.21
CA SER A 49 16.57 1.37 -5.77
C SER A 49 18.01 1.66 -6.20
N GLN A 50 18.19 2.43 -7.29
CA GLN A 50 19.50 2.73 -7.86
C GLN A 50 20.00 4.15 -7.55
N ASN A 51 19.09 5.08 -7.21
CA ASN A 51 19.38 6.52 -7.08
C ASN A 51 18.97 7.06 -5.69
N GLY A 52 19.07 6.23 -4.65
CA GLY A 52 18.77 6.62 -3.28
C GLY A 52 19.82 7.58 -2.72
N ASN A 53 19.36 8.57 -1.93
CA ASN A 53 20.22 9.46 -1.15
C ASN A 53 19.95 9.37 0.37
N SER A 54 18.93 8.59 0.75
CA SER A 54 18.53 8.37 2.13
C SER A 54 19.62 7.62 2.89
N THR A 55 20.24 8.28 3.87
CA THR A 55 21.26 7.67 4.73
C THR A 55 20.84 7.78 6.19
N CYS A 56 20.82 6.66 6.92
CA CYS A 56 20.66 6.70 8.37
C CYS A 56 21.96 7.17 9.05
N SER A 57 22.17 8.49 9.10
CA SER A 57 23.30 9.11 9.82
C SER A 57 22.89 10.41 10.51
N ALA A 58 23.65 10.81 11.55
CA ALA A 58 23.45 12.10 12.23
C ALA A 58 23.62 13.28 11.25
N LYS A 59 24.69 13.26 10.45
CA LYS A 59 24.97 14.29 9.44
C LYS A 59 23.82 14.48 8.44
N PHE A 60 23.24 13.38 7.95
CA PHE A 60 22.08 13.47 7.06
C PHE A 60 20.83 13.98 7.78
N THR A 61 20.62 13.55 9.03
CA THR A 61 19.52 14.05 9.87
C THR A 61 19.59 15.56 10.05
N GLU A 62 20.78 16.11 10.29
CA GLU A 62 21.02 17.54 10.46
C GLU A 62 20.83 18.31 9.15
N SER A 63 21.25 17.74 8.01
CA SER A 63 21.17 18.45 6.72
C SER A 63 19.73 18.70 6.25
N ILE A 64 18.77 17.85 6.66
CA ILE A 64 17.34 17.98 6.31
C ILE A 64 16.79 19.37 6.63
N ALA A 65 17.21 19.99 7.74
CA ALA A 65 16.75 21.33 8.14
C ALA A 65 17.06 22.42 7.10
N THR A 66 18.08 22.21 6.27
CA THR A 66 18.55 23.18 5.26
C THR A 66 18.25 22.79 3.82
N MET A 67 17.67 21.60 3.61
CA MET A 67 17.30 21.13 2.28
C MET A 67 16.20 22.03 1.67
N PRO A 68 16.23 22.30 0.35
CA PRO A 68 15.09 22.91 -0.33
C PRO A 68 13.83 22.06 -0.09
N ALA A 69 12.70 22.68 0.24
CA ALA A 69 11.48 21.95 0.62
C ALA A 69 10.99 20.93 -0.43
N MET A 70 11.22 21.22 -1.72
CA MET A 70 10.86 20.36 -2.85
C MET A 70 11.91 19.31 -3.19
N SER A 71 13.07 19.32 -2.54
CA SER A 71 14.07 18.26 -2.72
C SER A 71 13.52 16.92 -2.22
N ARG A 72 14.01 15.83 -2.84
CA ARG A 72 13.51 14.48 -2.60
C ARG A 72 14.53 13.69 -1.78
N ILE A 73 14.08 13.09 -0.69
CA ILE A 73 14.81 12.09 0.08
C ILE A 73 14.37 10.73 -0.45
N THR A 74 15.26 10.04 -1.16
CA THR A 74 14.93 8.87 -1.98
C THR A 74 15.63 7.59 -1.54
N GLY A 75 14.99 6.45 -1.81
CA GLY A 75 15.55 5.11 -1.62
C GLY A 75 15.47 4.60 -0.18
N SER A 76 15.88 3.34 0.02
CA SER A 76 15.94 2.70 1.33
C SER A 76 17.18 3.14 2.11
N CYS A 77 17.10 3.13 3.45
CA CYS A 77 18.20 3.55 4.31
C CYS A 77 19.00 2.39 4.94
N CYS A 78 18.51 1.15 4.86
CA CYS A 78 19.08 0.00 5.61
C CYS A 78 19.38 -1.20 4.72
N SER A 79 18.35 -1.78 4.10
CA SER A 79 18.44 -2.96 3.23
C SER A 79 18.01 -2.63 1.80
N PRO A 80 18.38 -3.46 0.79
CA PRO A 80 17.89 -3.28 -0.56
C PRO A 80 16.36 -3.29 -0.63
N MET A 81 15.79 -2.47 -1.51
CA MET A 81 14.37 -2.48 -1.82
C MET A 81 13.99 -3.80 -2.50
N GLU A 82 12.75 -4.24 -2.29
CA GLU A 82 12.17 -5.44 -2.92
C GLU A 82 10.87 -5.05 -3.65
N THR A 83 10.71 -5.53 -4.88
CA THR A 83 9.67 -5.06 -5.81
C THR A 83 8.27 -5.33 -5.29
N LYS A 84 8.01 -6.53 -4.79
CA LYS A 84 6.69 -6.93 -4.29
C LYS A 84 6.31 -6.09 -3.07
N ARG A 85 7.23 -5.94 -2.10
CA ARG A 85 7.06 -5.10 -0.92
C ARG A 85 6.81 -3.65 -1.29
N TYR A 86 7.56 -3.09 -2.24
CA TYR A 86 7.35 -1.74 -2.73
C TYR A 86 5.95 -1.54 -3.31
N ALA A 87 5.48 -2.47 -4.14
CA ALA A 87 4.14 -2.41 -4.72
C ALA A 87 3.04 -2.49 -3.64
N GLU A 88 3.19 -3.38 -2.64
CA GLU A 88 2.28 -3.47 -1.50
C GLU A 88 2.21 -2.16 -0.71
N GLN A 89 3.37 -1.55 -0.43
CA GLN A 89 3.46 -0.32 0.32
C GLN A 89 2.79 0.86 -0.42
N VAL A 90 3.14 1.08 -1.69
CA VAL A 90 2.57 2.19 -2.48
C VAL A 90 1.06 2.02 -2.66
N ASN A 91 0.59 0.82 -2.97
CA ASN A 91 -0.84 0.56 -3.11
C ASN A 91 -1.59 0.71 -1.79
N GLY A 92 -0.99 0.27 -0.67
CA GLY A 92 -1.57 0.43 0.66
C GLY A 92 -1.71 1.91 1.06
N LEU A 93 -0.69 2.72 0.76
CA LEU A 93 -0.68 4.16 1.12
C LEU A 93 -1.71 4.98 0.35
N ALA A 94 -2.21 4.48 -0.78
CA ALA A 94 -3.23 5.16 -1.59
C ALA A 94 -4.50 5.52 -0.79
N ARG A 95 -4.81 4.78 0.29
CA ARG A 95 -5.96 5.10 1.17
C ARG A 95 -5.75 6.32 2.06
N TYR A 96 -4.51 6.80 2.20
CA TYR A 96 -4.16 7.98 3.00
C TYR A 96 -3.82 9.20 2.16
N ARG A 97 -3.98 9.15 0.83
CA ARG A 97 -3.55 10.19 -0.12
C ARG A 97 -4.11 11.59 0.15
N GLU A 98 -5.25 11.68 0.85
CA GLU A 98 -5.89 12.95 1.19
C GLU A 98 -5.19 13.65 2.37
N ILE A 99 -4.32 12.94 3.11
CA ILE A 99 -3.52 13.49 4.20
C ILE A 99 -2.16 13.89 3.66
N ALA A 100 -2.01 15.17 3.32
CA ALA A 100 -0.81 15.70 2.65
C ALA A 100 0.52 15.43 3.37
N MET A 101 0.51 15.16 4.68
CA MET A 101 1.71 14.86 5.46
C MET A 101 2.15 13.39 5.39
N ILE A 102 1.31 12.48 4.87
CA ILE A 102 1.68 11.08 4.61
C ILE A 102 2.22 10.99 3.18
N PRO A 103 3.52 10.69 2.98
CA PRO A 103 4.04 10.47 1.64
C PRO A 103 3.34 9.30 0.94
N ASN A 104 2.92 9.50 -0.31
CA ASN A 104 2.28 8.44 -1.12
C ASN A 104 3.25 7.34 -1.56
N ASP A 105 4.56 7.61 -1.49
CA ASP A 105 5.62 6.67 -1.80
C ASP A 105 6.59 6.62 -0.61
N PRO A 106 6.77 5.44 0.02
CA PRO A 106 7.58 5.33 1.23
C PRO A 106 9.06 5.52 0.95
N TYR A 107 9.51 5.48 -0.31
CA TYR A 107 10.91 5.68 -0.69
C TYR A 107 11.14 7.00 -1.44
N ASP A 108 10.15 7.90 -1.49
CA ASP A 108 10.30 9.20 -2.16
C ASP A 108 9.63 10.34 -1.36
N ILE A 109 10.37 10.91 -0.42
CA ILE A 109 9.82 11.82 0.63
C ILE A 109 10.24 13.27 0.36
N PRO A 110 9.31 14.24 0.32
CA PRO A 110 9.68 15.64 0.16
C PRO A 110 10.38 16.12 1.42
N ALA A 111 11.52 16.80 1.30
CA ALA A 111 12.23 17.33 2.45
C ALA A 111 11.35 18.27 3.30
N GLY A 112 10.43 19.00 2.67
CA GLY A 112 9.46 19.85 3.37
C GLY A 112 8.52 19.08 4.30
N ILE A 113 8.18 17.82 4.00
CA ILE A 113 7.42 16.98 4.94
C ILE A 113 8.30 16.59 6.11
N ALA A 114 9.54 16.15 5.85
CA ALA A 114 10.47 15.79 6.91
C ALA A 114 10.73 16.96 7.87
N GLN A 115 10.95 18.16 7.34
CA GLN A 115 11.14 19.40 8.10
C GLN A 115 9.94 19.73 9.00
N LYS A 116 8.71 19.49 8.54
CA LYS A 116 7.50 19.72 9.33
C LYS A 116 7.29 18.66 10.40
N MET A 117 7.59 17.39 10.11
CA MET A 117 7.26 16.29 11.01
C MET A 117 8.33 16.04 12.07
N MET A 118 9.62 16.29 11.79
CA MET A 118 10.68 16.09 12.79
C MET A 118 10.45 16.85 14.11
N PRO A 119 10.01 18.13 14.12
CA PRO A 119 9.69 18.84 15.36
C PRO A 119 8.53 18.21 16.15
N TYR A 120 7.57 17.57 15.49
CA TYR A 120 6.48 16.86 16.18
C TYR A 120 6.99 15.66 16.99
N TYR A 121 8.19 15.14 16.71
CA TYR A 121 8.75 14.03 17.46
C TYR A 121 8.93 14.35 18.95
N ASP A 122 9.26 15.59 19.29
CA ASP A 122 9.50 16.01 20.68
C ASP A 122 8.22 16.55 21.36
N VAL A 123 7.13 16.66 20.61
CA VAL A 123 5.84 17.10 21.15
C VAL A 123 5.31 16.07 22.15
N LYS A 124 4.87 16.56 23.32
CA LYS A 124 4.27 15.72 24.37
C LYS A 124 2.82 15.40 24.02
N LEU A 125 2.46 14.12 24.09
CA LEU A 125 1.08 13.65 23.94
C LEU A 125 0.33 13.72 25.28
N SER A 126 -1.00 13.89 25.24
CA SER A 126 -1.88 13.67 26.40
C SER A 126 -2.00 12.17 26.70
N GLY A 127 -2.69 11.78 27.78
CA GLY A 127 -2.78 10.39 28.20
C GLY A 127 -3.30 9.44 27.11
N ASP A 128 -4.47 9.73 26.56
CA ASP A 128 -5.11 8.88 25.54
C ASP A 128 -4.32 8.87 24.22
N GLU A 129 -3.78 10.04 23.83
CA GLU A 129 -2.93 10.15 22.64
C GLU A 129 -1.63 9.34 22.81
N GLN A 130 -1.00 9.40 23.98
CA GLN A 130 0.21 8.65 24.29
C GLN A 130 -0.07 7.15 24.29
N GLN A 131 -1.23 6.71 24.79
CA GLN A 131 -1.65 5.33 24.73
C GLN A 131 -1.77 4.82 23.28
N ALA A 132 -2.30 5.64 22.37
CA ALA A 132 -2.34 5.30 20.95
C ALA A 132 -0.93 5.19 20.33
N TYR A 133 -0.03 6.11 20.67
CA TYR A 133 1.36 6.08 20.21
C TYR A 133 2.11 4.85 20.72
N ASP A 134 2.00 4.55 22.02
CA ASP A 134 2.66 3.41 22.67
C ASP A 134 2.12 2.08 22.13
N TYR A 135 0.82 2.00 21.84
CA TYR A 135 0.26 0.87 21.13
C TYR A 135 0.95 0.66 19.78
N ALA A 136 1.16 1.72 19.00
CA ALA A 136 1.82 1.60 17.71
C ALA A 136 3.30 1.18 17.82
N MET A 137 4.01 1.71 18.82
CA MET A 137 5.37 1.29 19.15
C MET A 137 5.46 -0.20 19.45
N ALA A 138 4.49 -0.76 20.18
CA ALA A 138 4.49 -2.17 20.54
C ALA A 138 4.04 -3.11 19.39
N ASN A 139 3.21 -2.64 18.47
CA ASN A 139 2.48 -3.50 17.54
C ASN A 139 2.92 -3.39 16.07
N SER A 140 3.66 -2.36 15.68
CA SER A 140 4.29 -2.30 14.35
C SER A 140 5.32 -3.39 14.13
N ASN A 141 5.61 -3.69 12.86
CA ASN A 141 6.57 -4.71 12.45
C ASN A 141 7.97 -4.40 13.01
N GLU A 142 8.38 -3.13 12.91
CA GLU A 142 9.70 -2.66 13.35
C GLU A 142 9.75 -2.29 14.85
N LYS A 143 8.66 -2.51 15.59
CA LYS A 143 8.52 -2.04 16.98
C LYS A 143 8.82 -0.54 17.12
N GLY A 144 8.32 0.22 16.14
CA GLY A 144 8.52 1.65 16.00
C GLY A 144 8.28 2.13 14.57
N PRO A 145 8.51 3.43 14.30
CA PRO A 145 8.29 4.03 12.98
C PRO A 145 9.24 3.53 11.89
N CYS A 146 10.35 2.89 12.24
CA CYS A 146 11.36 2.37 11.32
C CYS A 146 12.32 1.43 12.09
N CYS A 147 13.01 0.54 11.40
CA CYS A 147 14.07 -0.35 11.93
C CYS A 147 15.24 0.36 12.64
N CYS A 148 15.49 1.63 12.34
CA CYS A 148 16.64 2.38 12.86
C CYS A 148 16.20 3.74 13.43
N GLN A 149 16.77 4.13 14.58
CA GLN A 149 16.53 5.43 15.23
C GLN A 149 17.30 6.59 14.54
N CYS A 150 17.08 6.75 13.23
CA CYS A 150 17.71 7.79 12.41
C CYS A 150 16.70 8.90 12.04
N TRP A 151 17.01 9.75 11.06
CA TRP A 151 16.11 10.82 10.61
C TRP A 151 14.68 10.32 10.34
N ARG A 152 14.55 9.14 9.72
CA ARG A 152 13.25 8.55 9.36
C ARG A 152 12.42 8.23 10.59
N TRP A 153 13.05 7.73 11.66
CA TRP A 153 12.39 7.51 12.94
C TRP A 153 11.81 8.82 13.50
N LYS A 154 12.57 9.91 13.45
CA LYS A 154 12.07 11.22 13.90
C LYS A 154 10.92 11.73 13.02
N VAL A 155 11.05 11.62 11.71
CA VAL A 155 9.98 12.02 10.76
C VAL A 155 8.71 11.23 11.01
N TYR A 156 8.76 9.91 11.01
CA TYR A 156 7.55 9.08 11.11
C TYR A 156 7.02 8.96 12.54
N GLY A 157 7.86 9.06 13.56
CA GLY A 157 7.43 9.24 14.94
C GLY A 157 6.72 10.58 15.14
N GLY A 158 7.25 11.65 14.58
CA GLY A 158 6.57 12.95 14.58
C GLY A 158 5.28 12.96 13.76
N LEU A 159 5.27 12.30 12.60
CA LEU A 159 4.06 12.10 11.80
C LEU A 159 2.98 11.36 12.58
N ALA A 160 3.32 10.29 13.29
CA ALA A 160 2.36 9.59 14.14
C ALA A 160 1.76 10.50 15.22
N LYS A 161 2.60 11.32 15.87
CA LYS A 161 2.13 12.30 16.88
C LYS A 161 1.19 13.33 16.26
N PHE A 162 1.53 13.84 15.07
CA PHE A 162 0.66 14.72 14.29
C PHE A 162 -0.67 14.04 13.94
N LEU A 163 -0.64 12.79 13.44
CA LEU A 163 -1.85 12.06 13.05
C LEU A 163 -2.77 11.76 14.24
N ILE A 164 -2.20 11.36 15.38
CA ILE A 164 -2.97 11.10 16.60
C ILE A 164 -3.65 12.39 17.07
N ARG A 165 -2.87 13.47 17.19
CA ARG A 165 -3.36 14.73 17.76
C ARG A 165 -4.29 15.51 16.85
N GLU A 166 -3.89 15.68 15.60
CA GLU A 166 -4.54 16.60 14.67
C GLU A 166 -5.55 15.88 13.75
N GLN A 167 -5.42 14.56 13.59
CA GLN A 167 -6.28 13.76 12.71
C GLN A 167 -7.05 12.66 13.46
N GLY A 168 -6.90 12.56 14.79
CA GLY A 168 -7.63 11.60 15.62
C GLY A 168 -7.28 10.14 15.34
N PHE A 169 -6.07 9.86 14.83
CA PHE A 169 -5.67 8.48 14.54
C PHE A 169 -5.59 7.62 15.81
N THR A 170 -6.13 6.41 15.71
CA THR A 170 -5.92 5.36 16.70
C THR A 170 -4.54 4.72 16.55
N GLY A 171 -4.07 4.03 17.59
CA GLY A 171 -2.80 3.29 17.52
C GLY A 171 -2.75 2.27 16.38
N LYS A 172 -3.88 1.61 16.06
CA LYS A 172 -3.96 0.68 14.92
C LYS A 172 -3.75 1.38 13.57
N GLN A 173 -4.32 2.56 13.39
CA GLN A 173 -4.11 3.32 12.16
C GLN A 173 -2.67 3.82 12.04
N VAL A 174 -2.01 4.13 13.17
CA VAL A 174 -0.59 4.48 13.18
C VAL A 174 0.29 3.27 12.83
N VAL A 175 0.03 2.09 13.38
CA VAL A 175 0.71 0.83 12.99
C VAL A 175 0.64 0.66 11.48
N ASP A 176 -0.56 0.78 10.94
CA ASP A 176 -0.83 0.57 9.52
C ASP A 176 -0.13 1.60 8.63
N VAL A 177 -0.02 2.87 9.06
CA VAL A 177 0.81 3.88 8.38
C VAL A 177 2.29 3.53 8.46
N TRP A 178 2.82 3.17 9.63
CA TRP A 178 4.25 2.85 9.80
C TRP A 178 4.65 1.59 9.02
N ASP A 179 3.85 0.53 9.08
CA ASP A 179 4.13 -0.72 8.38
C ASP A 179 4.06 -0.58 6.86
N LEU A 180 3.35 0.42 6.34
CA LEU A 180 3.42 0.75 4.91
C LEU A 180 4.52 1.76 4.58
N SER A 181 4.88 2.61 5.53
CA SER A 181 5.81 3.70 5.33
C SER A 181 7.25 3.38 5.71
N ASP A 182 7.51 2.19 6.24
CA ASP A 182 8.86 1.79 6.58
C ASP A 182 9.75 1.88 5.32
N GLY A 183 10.93 2.48 5.50
CA GLY A 183 11.92 2.64 4.43
C GLY A 183 13.10 1.69 4.60
N CYS A 184 12.89 0.62 5.36
CA CYS A 184 13.94 -0.29 5.76
C CYS A 184 14.45 -1.13 4.60
N GLY A 185 13.62 -1.35 3.58
CA GLY A 185 13.88 -2.24 2.44
C GLY A 185 13.05 -3.52 2.57
N GLY A 186 13.44 -4.58 1.85
CA GLY A 186 12.71 -5.85 1.88
C GLY A 186 13.47 -7.06 1.33
N GLY A 187 14.74 -6.89 0.94
CA GLY A 187 15.55 -7.96 0.33
C GLY A 187 16.40 -8.78 1.32
N MET A 188 15.94 -9.00 2.55
CA MET A 188 16.64 -9.85 3.54
C MET A 188 16.21 -11.30 3.42
#